data_AF-A0A925UKS0-F1
#
_entry.id   AF-A0A925UKS0-F1
#
_cell.length_a   1.000
_cell.length_b   1.000
_cell.length_c   1.000
_cell.angle_alpha   90.00
_cell.angle_beta   90.00
_cell.angle_gamma   90.00
#
_symmetry.space_group_name_H-M   'P 1'
#
loop_
_entity.id
_entity.type
_entity.pdbx_description
1 polymer ?
#
loop_
_entity_poly.entity_id
_entity_poly.type
_entity_poly.pdbx_seq_one_letter_code
_entity_poly.pdbx_strand_id
1 'polypeptide(L)' 'MAALHALSAVDLLAGYRSKRLSPLEVAHDVLAHIAAWEPHLHATYALDADAALAQAAASEARWAR' A
#
# COMPACT_ATOMS: atom_id res chain seq x y z
N MET A 1 -7.21 5.69 -13.66
CA MET A 1 -7.53 5.22 -12.29
C MET A 1 -6.82 6.15 -11.32
N ALA A 2 -7.46 6.57 -10.23
CA ALA A 2 -6.78 7.35 -9.19
C ALA A 2 -5.63 6.51 -8.60
N ALA A 3 -4.50 7.15 -8.29
CA ALA A 3 -3.37 6.46 -7.67
C ALA A 3 -3.76 5.99 -6.27
N LEU A 4 -3.51 4.72 -5.94
CA LEU A 4 -3.98 4.13 -4.69
C LEU A 4 -3.27 4.74 -3.48
N HIS A 5 -1.98 5.08 -3.62
CA HIS A 5 -1.19 5.79 -2.62
C HIS A 5 -1.69 7.22 -2.32
N ALA A 6 -2.56 7.79 -3.16
CA ALA A 6 -3.14 9.12 -2.95
C ALA A 6 -4.50 9.10 -2.24
N LEU A 7 -5.07 7.91 -1.99
CA LEU A 7 -6.34 7.77 -1.29
C LEU A 7 -6.16 8.07 0.20
N SER A 8 -7.19 8.66 0.82
CA SER A 8 -7.18 8.86 2.27
C SER A 8 -7.28 7.52 3.00
N ALA A 9 -6.83 7.48 4.26
CA ALA A 9 -6.99 6.29 5.10
C ALA A 9 -8.47 5.86 5.21
N VAL A 10 -9.41 6.81 5.23
CA VAL A 10 -10.85 6.53 5.29
C VAL A 10 -11.35 5.89 3.99
N ASP A 11 -10.89 6.38 2.83
CA ASP A 11 -11.25 5.82 1.53
C ASP A 11 -10.68 4.41 1.34
N LEU A 12 -9.45 4.18 1.81
CA LEU A 12 -8.83 2.84 1.83
C LEU A 12 -9.64 1.88 2.70
N LEU A 13 -10.04 2.28 3.91
CA LEU A 13 -10.90 1.46 4.78
C LEU A 13 -12.23 1.13 4.12
N ALA A 14 -12.89 2.10 3.48
CA ALA A 14 -14.13 1.88 2.74
C ALA A 14 -13.91 0.93 1.54
N GLY A 15 -12.79 1.06 0.84
CA GLY A 15 -12.38 0.19 -0.26
C GLY A 15 -12.14 -1.25 0.16
N TYR A 16 -11.40 -1.47 1.26
CA TYR A 16 -11.15 -2.81 1.81
C TYR A 16 -12.43 -3.47 2.30
N ARG A 17 -13.27 -2.73 3.04
CA ARG A 17 -14.56 -3.25 3.53
C ARG A 17 -15.52 -3.63 2.40
N SER A 18 -15.49 -2.88 1.30
CA SER A 18 -16.29 -3.18 0.10
C SER A 18 -15.64 -4.16 -0.86
N LYS A 19 -14.44 -4.69 -0.53
CA LYS A 19 -13.64 -5.60 -1.38
C LYS A 19 -13.32 -5.03 -2.77
N ARG A 20 -13.35 -3.71 -2.93
CA ARG A 20 -12.97 -3.02 -4.17
C ARG A 20 -11.48 -2.77 -4.29
N LEU A 21 -10.78 -2.80 -3.15
CA LEU A 21 -9.34 -2.64 -3.05
C LEU A 21 -8.78 -3.78 -2.21
N SER A 22 -7.58 -4.24 -2.55
CA SER A 22 -6.76 -5.08 -1.69
C SER A 22 -5.68 -4.26 -0.96
N PRO A 23 -5.43 -4.49 0.35
CA PRO A 23 -4.26 -3.93 1.03
C PRO A 23 -2.93 -4.27 0.35
N LEU A 24 -2.84 -5.44 -0.31
CA LEU A 24 -1.64 -5.87 -1.03
C LEU A 24 -1.44 -5.05 -2.31
N GLU A 25 -2.51 -4.81 -3.07
CA GLU A 25 -2.48 -3.92 -4.24
C GLU A 25 -2.06 -2.49 -3.87
N VAL A 26 -2.59 -1.97 -2.76
CA VAL A 26 -2.25 -0.63 -2.26
C VAL A 26 -0.78 -0.56 -1.83
N ALA A 27 -0.27 -1.59 -1.14
CA ALA A 27 1.14 -1.64 -0.74
C ALA A 27 2.09 -1.67 -1.96
N HIS A 28 1.74 -2.42 -3.00
CA HIS A 28 2.50 -2.41 -4.25
C HIS A 28 2.53 -1.02 -4.91
N ASP A 29 1.39 -0.33 -4.97
CA ASP A 29 1.32 1.02 -5.56
C ASP A 29 2.15 2.04 -4.77
N VAL A 30 2.15 1.95 -3.43
CA VAL A 30 2.99 2.78 -2.56
C VAL A 30 4.47 2.49 -2.77
N LEU A 31 4.89 1.22 -2.81
CA LEU A 31 6.28 0.85 -3.04
C LEU A 31 6.78 1.28 -4.42
N ALA A 32 5.93 1.21 -5.44
CA ALA A 32 6.25 1.70 -6.78
C ALA A 32 6.42 3.23 -6.78
N HIS A 33 5.59 3.96 -6.04
CA HIS A 33 5.73 5.40 -5.87
C HIS A 33 7.04 5.76 -5.14
N ILE A 34 7.35 5.07 -4.05
CA ILE A 34 8.60 5.24 -3.32
C ILE A 34 9.79 5.03 -4.28
N ALA A 35 9.83 3.92 -5.02
CA ALA A 35 10.92 3.63 -5.94
C ALA A 35 11.15 4.73 -7.00
N ALA A 36 10.09 5.41 -7.45
CA ALA A 36 10.21 6.54 -8.39
C ALA A 36 10.82 7.79 -7.76
N TRP A 37 10.62 8.02 -6.46
CA TRP A 37 11.00 9.25 -5.77
C TRP A 37 12.24 9.14 -4.91
N GLU A 38 12.62 7.95 -4.46
CA GLU A 38 13.82 7.75 -3.63
C GLU A 38 15.11 8.34 -4.22
N PRO A 39 15.39 8.25 -5.54
CA PRO A 39 16.57 8.89 -6.13
C PRO A 39 16.59 10.43 -6.05
N HIS A 40 15.46 11.05 -5.72
CA HIS A 40 15.29 12.50 -5.67
C HIS A 40 15.14 13.02 -4.24
N LEU A 41 14.40 12.30 -3.40
CA LEU A 41 14.04 12.71 -2.04
C LEU A 41 14.95 12.10 -0.98
N HIS A 42 15.50 10.91 -1.25
CA HIS A 42 16.34 10.16 -0.30
C HIS A 42 15.64 10.01 1.06
N ALA A 43 14.35 9.71 1.06
CA ALA A 43 13.50 9.79 2.23
C ALA A 43 13.49 8.48 3.04
N THR A 44 13.68 7.34 2.38
CA THR A 44 13.66 6.03 3.02
C THR A 44 15.08 5.52 3.30
N TYR A 45 15.52 5.62 4.55
CA TYR A 45 16.85 5.16 4.96
C TYR A 45 16.94 3.65 5.24
N ALA A 46 15.81 3.01 5.53
CA ALA A 46 15.73 1.59 5.90
C ALA A 46 14.42 0.98 5.40
N LEU A 47 14.13 1.15 4.10
CA LEU A 47 12.95 0.56 3.49
C LEU A 47 13.08 -0.97 3.44
N ASP A 48 12.16 -1.66 4.10
CA ASP A 48 11.99 -3.11 4.00
C ASP A 48 10.71 -3.42 3.22
N ALA A 49 10.85 -3.56 1.90
CA ALA A 49 9.73 -3.80 0.99
C ALA A 49 9.08 -5.17 1.24
N ASP A 50 9.88 -6.19 1.54
CA ASP A 50 9.38 -7.56 1.75
C ASP A 50 8.56 -7.64 3.05
N ALA A 51 9.03 -7.01 4.13
CA ALA A 51 8.26 -6.93 5.37
C ALA A 51 6.94 -6.15 5.18
N ALA A 52 6.96 -5.06 4.40
CA ALA A 52 5.76 -4.30 4.10
C ALA A 52 4.72 -5.14 3.33
N LEU A 53 5.16 -5.89 2.32
CA LEU A 53 4.29 -6.79 1.54
C LEU A 53 3.77 -7.95 2.39
N ALA A 54 4.58 -8.53 3.27
CA ALA A 54 4.15 -9.58 4.19
C ALA A 54 3.05 -9.08 5.14
N GLN A 55 3.18 -7.87 5.68
CA GLN A 55 2.15 -7.24 6.52
C GLN A 55 0.87 -6.92 5.74
N ALA A 56 1.00 -6.47 4.48
CA ALA A 56 -0.13 -6.19 3.61
C ALA A 56 -0.92 -7.46 3.29
N ALA A 57 -0.25 -8.56 2.95
CA ALA A 57 -0.87 -9.87 2.73
C ALA A 57 -1.60 -10.38 3.99
N ALA A 58 -0.99 -10.23 5.17
CA ALA A 58 -1.65 -10.57 6.43
C ALA A 58 -2.88 -9.69 6.70
N SER A 59 -2.87 -8.43 6.27
CA SER A 59 -4.04 -7.54 6.35
C SER A 59 -5.15 -7.92 5.37
N GLU A 60 -4.80 -8.23 4.12
CA GLU A 60 -5.73 -8.72 3.12
C GLU A 60 -6.47 -9.97 3.62
N ALA A 61 -5.74 -10.92 4.21
CA ALA A 61 -6.32 -12.11 4.83
C ALA A 61 -7.26 -11.81 6.01
N ARG A 62 -7.10 -10.68 6.71
CA ARG A 62 -8.06 -10.24 7.75
C ARG A 62 -9.32 -9.65 7.16
N TRP A 63 -9.22 -8.87 6.09
CA TRP A 63 -10.38 -8.27 5.39
C TRP A 63 -11.20 -9.30 4.58
N ALA A 64 -10.59 -10.44 4.24
CA ALA A 64 -11.28 -11.55 3.58
C ALA A 64 -12.19 -12.36 4.53
N ARG A 65 -11.99 -12.25 5.86
CA ARG A 65 -12.79 -12.90 6.90
C ARG A 65 -14.04 -12.09 7.21
#